data_AF-U2VD45-F1
#
_entry.id   AF-U2VD45-F1
#
_cell.length_a   1.000
_cell.length_b   1.000
_cell.length_c   1.000
_cell.angle_alpha   90.00
_cell.angle_beta   90.00
_cell.angle_gamma   90.00
#
_symmetry.space_group_name_H-M   'P 1'
#
loop_
_entity.id
_entity.type
_entity.pdbx_description
1 polymer ?
#
loop_
_entity_poly.entity_id
_entity_poly.type
_entity_poly.pdbx_seq_one_letter_code
_entity_poly.pdbx_strand_id
1 'polypeptide(L)'
;MRALGSCQAWHPGLFRQMAAATSGICLELETDSSEVALQLRLDEEPSGTARALDYVPQTRGEGMPAPHDGLSVEVDGRRLSARMPAVGECEVRLALDDPAQAPAAGAIMQLPGLGGTHHVRVWLPLLRGCSLREVLGNGTSIEPVPQRRQLLVLGDSIAQGFVAGEPAHSWTVRVARRLGLDLVNQGISGQVFQPGTVLGLQGRVDPACIVVELGENYRYEPCRARLVARDIRSYLTEVSRLWPQVPTFALTPLWHAEDAWPSHAMSCWKEVPRLICAHALPHEQMHVVDGATLLEARTSLLADGYEHPGAQGNAQIASRLGAFITAHTERDEDLRARAVRALEGAPRRTLPLREMLRRGLGAVTYASAGCVLMTTSDGIQTFWARDRDEGRDVIATLVDAPVVVALEPALVRDIELIRGLTEVRPYSLSYYEDEPLPVDVHHPIRVLDESHLPQVCEEYLPLGFATEDELRTLLRAGGMLGGFDGGRLVGFVGEHPCGSLGMLQVLRPFRRRGWGRALMAAKINEQLARGWTPWSETFPDNKASLALQRSLGLHVTPANEQCYLSAPTNPTSPSCSSRTQFVGD
;
A
#
# COMPACT_ATOMS: atom_id res chain seq x y z
N MET A 1 12.14 35.86 16.38
CA MET A 1 11.18 36.39 15.37
C MET A 1 11.91 37.08 14.21
N ARG A 2 12.88 36.42 13.57
CA ARG A 2 13.50 36.91 12.32
C ARG A 2 12.58 36.54 11.16
N ALA A 3 11.81 37.53 10.71
CA ALA A 3 11.22 37.70 9.38
C ALA A 3 10.71 36.45 8.63
N LEU A 4 9.40 36.19 8.75
CA LEU A 4 8.54 35.65 7.67
C LEU A 4 8.48 36.57 6.42
N GLY A 5 9.33 37.60 6.35
CA GLY A 5 9.32 38.65 5.32
C GLY A 5 10.20 38.37 4.10
N SER A 6 10.93 37.25 4.06
CA SER A 6 11.89 36.92 2.99
C SER A 6 11.84 35.44 2.61
N CYS A 7 10.67 34.83 2.48
CA CYS A 7 10.56 33.59 1.71
C CYS A 7 10.58 33.99 0.23
N GLN A 8 11.53 33.47 -0.56
CA GLN A 8 11.52 33.49 -2.03
C GLN A 8 10.39 32.62 -2.62
N ALA A 9 9.22 32.61 -1.96
CA ALA A 9 8.06 31.89 -2.43
C ALA A 9 7.64 32.46 -3.78
N TRP A 10 7.14 31.60 -4.66
CA TRP A 10 6.54 32.03 -5.92
C TRP A 10 5.42 33.05 -5.68
N HIS A 11 4.63 32.84 -4.63
CA HIS A 11 3.57 33.76 -4.20
C HIS A 11 3.75 34.18 -2.74
N PRO A 12 4.59 35.19 -2.43
CA PRO A 12 4.87 35.57 -1.04
C PRO A 12 3.64 36.04 -0.26
N GLY A 13 2.67 36.66 -0.94
CA GLY A 13 1.41 37.09 -0.33
C GLY A 13 0.54 35.92 0.11
N LEU A 14 0.36 34.94 -0.79
CA LEU A 14 -0.39 33.71 -0.51
C LEU A 14 0.33 32.90 0.58
N PHE A 15 1.64 32.72 0.46
CA PHE A 15 2.46 32.02 1.44
C PHE A 15 2.25 32.55 2.86
N ARG A 16 2.33 33.87 3.07
CA ARG A 16 2.17 34.45 4.43
C ARG A 16 0.79 34.19 5.01
N GLN A 17 -0.25 34.20 4.17
CA GLN A 17 -1.62 33.92 4.62
C GLN A 17 -1.79 32.43 4.95
N MET A 18 -1.27 31.54 4.10
CA MET A 18 -1.45 30.10 4.22
C MET A 18 -0.56 29.46 5.27
N ALA A 19 0.66 29.98 5.49
CA ALA A 19 1.56 29.51 6.53
C ALA A 19 1.04 29.75 7.97
N ALA A 20 0.02 30.61 8.14
CA ALA A 20 -0.66 30.79 9.42
C ALA A 20 -1.77 29.76 9.66
N ALA A 21 -2.15 28.97 8.65
CA ALA A 21 -3.19 27.97 8.78
C ALA A 21 -2.77 26.85 9.75
N THR A 22 -3.74 26.34 10.51
CA THR A 22 -3.49 25.34 11.55
C THR A 22 -3.66 23.90 11.07
N SER A 23 -3.47 23.67 9.78
CA SER A 23 -3.65 22.35 9.18
C SER A 23 -2.78 21.30 9.85
N GLY A 24 -3.40 20.18 10.22
CA GLY A 24 -2.73 19.07 10.89
C GLY A 24 -2.42 19.27 12.37
N ILE A 25 -2.69 20.45 12.96
CA ILE A 25 -2.51 20.67 14.40
C ILE A 25 -3.65 19.99 15.16
N CYS A 26 -3.29 19.16 16.15
CA CYS A 26 -4.21 18.44 17.01
C CYS A 26 -3.91 18.76 18.48
N LEU A 27 -4.96 19.12 19.22
CA LEU A 27 -4.97 19.11 20.69
C LEU A 27 -5.42 17.72 21.15
N GLU A 28 -4.56 17.01 21.87
CA GLU A 28 -4.83 15.66 22.39
C GLU A 28 -4.63 15.62 23.90
N LEU A 29 -5.64 15.19 24.65
CA LEU A 29 -5.67 15.20 26.11
C LEU A 29 -6.48 14.05 26.70
N GLU A 30 -6.21 13.74 27.96
CA GLU A 30 -7.02 12.87 28.81
C GLU A 30 -7.67 13.69 29.94
N THR A 31 -8.93 13.43 30.24
CA THR A 31 -9.66 14.16 31.30
C THR A 31 -10.79 13.33 31.88
N ASP A 32 -11.09 13.53 33.17
CA ASP A 32 -12.30 13.00 33.85
C ASP A 32 -13.50 13.98 33.77
N SER A 33 -13.38 15.04 32.97
CA SER A 33 -14.46 16.00 32.73
C SER A 33 -15.58 15.40 31.90
N SER A 34 -16.84 15.76 32.18
CA SER A 34 -17.96 15.45 31.28
C SER A 34 -18.16 16.52 30.21
N GLU A 35 -17.61 17.73 30.41
CA GLU A 35 -17.59 18.82 29.44
C GLU A 35 -16.21 19.48 29.42
N VAL A 36 -15.73 19.79 28.21
CA VAL A 36 -14.55 20.64 27.99
C VAL A 36 -14.93 21.87 27.17
N ALA A 37 -14.44 23.03 27.59
CA ALA A 37 -14.52 24.28 26.85
C ALA A 37 -13.15 24.67 26.30
N LEU A 38 -13.09 24.96 25.00
CA LEU A 38 -11.90 25.42 24.30
C LEU A 38 -12.00 26.90 24.02
N GLN A 39 -11.12 27.69 24.62
CA GLN A 39 -10.98 29.09 24.25
C GLN A 39 -10.10 29.22 23.02
N LEU A 40 -10.68 29.74 21.94
CA LEU A 40 -10.02 29.84 20.64
C LEU A 40 -10.37 31.15 19.94
N ARG A 41 -9.51 31.56 19.01
CA ARG A 41 -9.79 32.66 18.09
C ARG A 41 -9.38 32.23 16.68
N LEU A 42 -10.33 32.30 15.76
CA LEU A 42 -10.07 32.15 14.34
C LEU A 42 -9.53 33.46 13.76
N ASP A 43 -8.55 33.34 12.88
CA ASP A 43 -8.13 34.45 12.04
C ASP A 43 -9.19 34.74 10.96
N GLU A 44 -9.12 35.92 10.35
CA GLU A 44 -9.95 36.24 9.18
C GLU A 44 -9.73 35.21 8.07
N GLU A 45 -10.79 34.93 7.30
CA GLU A 45 -10.69 33.99 6.20
C GLU A 45 -9.65 34.48 5.18
N PRO A 46 -8.61 33.68 4.92
CA PRO A 46 -7.60 34.06 3.93
C PRO A 46 -8.19 34.20 2.53
N SER A 47 -7.67 35.15 1.75
CA SER A 47 -8.11 35.35 0.36
C SER A 47 -7.87 34.13 -0.54
N GLY A 48 -6.81 33.36 -0.27
CA GLY A 48 -6.53 32.10 -0.97
C GLY A 48 -7.59 31.04 -0.70
N THR A 49 -8.05 30.96 0.56
CA THR A 49 -9.13 30.06 0.98
C THR A 49 -10.44 30.44 0.31
N ALA A 50 -10.83 31.72 0.37
CA ALA A 50 -12.06 32.20 -0.27
C ALA A 50 -12.10 31.84 -1.76
N ARG A 51 -10.99 32.06 -2.48
CA ARG A 51 -10.87 31.71 -3.91
C ARG A 51 -10.97 30.21 -4.18
N ALA A 52 -10.37 29.37 -3.34
CA ALA A 52 -10.48 27.93 -3.52
C ALA A 52 -11.92 27.44 -3.31
N LEU A 53 -12.64 28.05 -2.37
CA LEU A 53 -14.03 27.71 -2.09
C LEU A 53 -15.01 28.16 -3.18
N ASP A 54 -14.65 29.14 -4.03
CA ASP A 54 -15.48 29.56 -5.18
C ASP A 54 -15.75 28.41 -6.17
N TYR A 55 -14.86 27.41 -6.22
CA TYR A 55 -14.93 26.28 -7.15
C TYR A 55 -15.55 25.02 -6.54
N VAL A 56 -15.95 25.04 -5.27
CA VAL A 56 -16.47 23.87 -4.57
C VAL A 56 -17.95 24.04 -4.24
N PRO A 57 -18.78 22.98 -4.40
CA PRO A 57 -20.18 23.02 -4.00
C PRO A 57 -20.35 23.41 -2.52
N GLN A 58 -21.12 24.47 -2.26
CA GLN A 58 -21.31 25.02 -0.92
C GLN A 58 -22.32 24.24 -0.07
N THR A 59 -23.02 23.26 -0.66
CA THR A 59 -24.03 22.44 0.02
C THR A 59 -23.71 20.96 -0.12
N ARG A 60 -23.98 20.19 0.94
CA ARG A 60 -24.21 18.75 0.83
C ARG A 60 -25.54 18.57 0.08
N GLY A 61 -25.65 17.53 -0.75
CA GLY A 61 -26.97 17.13 -1.27
C GLY A 61 -27.95 17.07 -0.11
N GLU A 62 -29.11 17.72 -0.25
CA GLU A 62 -30.09 18.10 0.81
C GLU A 62 -29.99 19.55 1.36
N GLY A 63 -29.14 20.41 0.80
CA GLY A 63 -29.16 21.85 1.09
C GLY A 63 -28.54 22.25 2.44
N MET A 64 -27.89 21.32 3.14
CA MET A 64 -27.09 21.60 4.33
C MET A 64 -25.71 22.15 3.95
N PRO A 65 -25.14 23.14 4.67
CA PRO A 65 -23.78 23.60 4.43
C PRO A 65 -22.77 22.46 4.54
N ALA A 66 -21.85 22.35 3.59
CA ALA A 66 -20.74 21.42 3.69
C ALA A 66 -19.61 22.07 4.50
N PRO A 67 -19.18 21.49 5.66
CA PRO A 67 -17.99 21.96 6.34
C PRO A 67 -16.78 21.53 5.50
N HIS A 68 -16.27 22.45 4.69
CA HIS A 68 -15.00 22.33 3.95
C HIS A 68 -13.79 22.66 4.81
N ASP A 69 -14.04 23.05 6.06
CA ASP A 69 -13.08 23.44 7.09
C ASP A 69 -13.79 23.43 8.46
N GLY A 70 -13.05 23.54 9.56
CA GLY A 70 -13.60 23.70 10.91
C GLY A 70 -12.82 22.97 11.98
N LEU A 71 -13.48 22.65 13.09
CA LEU A 71 -12.93 21.76 14.12
C LEU A 71 -13.46 20.35 13.90
N SER A 72 -12.58 19.35 13.89
CA SER A 72 -12.98 17.95 14.04
C SER A 72 -12.70 17.51 15.47
N VAL A 73 -13.64 16.79 16.08
CA VAL A 73 -13.50 16.32 17.46
C VAL A 73 -13.76 14.82 17.54
N GLU A 74 -12.92 14.13 18.29
CA GLU A 74 -13.07 12.71 18.62
C GLU A 74 -12.95 12.56 20.15
N VAL A 75 -13.89 11.83 20.76
CA VAL A 75 -13.90 11.50 22.19
C VAL A 75 -14.04 9.99 22.30
N ASP A 76 -13.06 9.32 22.91
CA ASP A 76 -13.05 7.85 23.07
C ASP A 76 -13.26 7.08 21.75
N GLY A 77 -12.68 7.59 20.66
CA GLY A 77 -12.84 7.04 19.32
C GLY A 77 -14.18 7.38 18.64
N ARG A 78 -15.12 8.04 19.34
CA ARG A 78 -16.38 8.55 18.79
C ARG A 78 -16.18 9.93 18.17
N ARG A 79 -16.51 10.05 16.88
CA ARG A 79 -16.47 11.31 16.15
C ARG A 79 -17.67 12.19 16.48
N LEU A 80 -17.41 13.46 16.78
CA LEU A 80 -18.42 14.52 16.80
C LEU A 80 -18.45 15.24 15.45
N SER A 81 -19.60 15.80 15.08
CA SER A 81 -19.75 16.54 13.82
C SER A 81 -18.79 17.72 13.77
N ALA A 82 -18.08 17.86 12.65
CA ALA A 82 -17.24 19.02 12.48
C ALA A 82 -18.07 20.30 12.49
N ARG A 83 -17.54 21.33 13.13
CA ARG A 83 -18.19 22.62 13.28
C ARG A 83 -17.17 23.72 13.10
N MET A 84 -17.50 24.70 12.27
CA MET A 84 -16.78 25.97 12.23
C MET A 84 -17.32 26.86 13.36
N PRO A 85 -16.47 27.35 14.28
CA PRO A 85 -16.85 28.40 15.23
C PRO A 85 -17.42 29.63 14.49
N ALA A 86 -18.47 30.23 15.03
CA ALA A 86 -19.06 31.44 14.47
C ALA A 86 -18.09 32.63 14.60
N VAL A 87 -18.26 33.65 13.76
CA VAL A 87 -17.47 34.89 13.86
C VAL A 87 -17.70 35.52 15.25
N GLY A 88 -16.61 35.72 16.00
CA GLY A 88 -16.66 36.25 17.37
C GLY A 88 -16.97 35.22 18.45
N GLU A 89 -17.21 33.95 18.10
CA GLU A 89 -17.26 32.85 19.07
C GLU A 89 -15.84 32.56 19.56
N CYS A 90 -15.59 32.86 20.84
CA CYS A 90 -14.28 32.71 21.47
C CYS A 90 -14.16 31.46 22.35
N GLU A 91 -15.25 30.69 22.49
CA GLU A 91 -15.33 29.51 23.32
C GLU A 91 -16.18 28.44 22.62
N VAL A 92 -15.65 27.23 22.48
CA VAL A 92 -16.39 26.06 21.97
C VAL A 92 -16.50 25.02 23.08
N ARG A 93 -17.74 24.65 23.43
CA ARG A 93 -18.03 23.62 24.44
C ARG A 93 -18.27 22.27 23.79
N LEU A 94 -17.69 21.24 24.40
CA LEU A 94 -17.71 19.86 23.95
C LEU A 94 -18.25 18.98 25.08
N ALA A 95 -19.40 18.35 24.85
CA ALA A 95 -19.88 17.28 25.72
C ALA A 95 -19.09 16.01 25.41
N LEU A 96 -18.46 15.43 26.44
CA LEU A 96 -17.58 14.27 26.28
C LEU A 96 -18.36 12.96 26.42
N ASP A 97 -19.30 12.92 27.36
CA ASP A 97 -20.18 11.77 27.59
C ASP A 97 -20.95 11.36 26.33
N ASP A 98 -21.14 10.05 26.16
CA ASP A 98 -21.96 9.50 25.09
C ASP A 98 -23.45 9.63 25.45
N PRO A 99 -24.24 10.44 24.71
CA PRO A 99 -25.67 10.56 24.98
C PRO A 99 -26.42 9.24 24.80
N ALA A 100 -25.89 8.29 24.01
CA ALA A 100 -26.48 6.95 23.89
C ALA A 100 -26.30 6.10 25.16
N GLN A 101 -25.37 6.47 26.03
CA GLN A 101 -25.11 5.82 27.31
C GLN A 101 -25.69 6.62 28.49
N ALA A 102 -26.48 7.66 28.21
CA ALA A 102 -27.11 8.45 29.24
C ALA A 102 -28.00 7.56 30.14
N PRO A 103 -27.97 7.74 31.48
CA PRO A 103 -28.84 7.01 32.38
C PRO A 103 -30.32 7.14 31.99
N ALA A 104 -31.11 6.09 32.25
CA ALA A 104 -32.56 6.13 32.03
C ALA A 104 -33.19 7.33 32.76
N ALA A 105 -34.25 7.90 32.19
CA ALA A 105 -34.92 9.06 32.78
C ALA A 105 -35.30 8.82 34.25
N GLY A 106 -34.77 9.64 35.16
CA GLY A 106 -34.97 9.52 36.61
C GLY A 106 -33.89 8.74 37.37
N ALA A 107 -32.90 8.17 36.69
CA ALA A 107 -31.70 7.62 37.32
C ALA A 107 -30.73 8.73 37.77
N ILE A 108 -29.86 8.41 38.73
CA ILE A 108 -28.85 9.35 39.26
C ILE A 108 -27.83 9.64 38.16
N MET A 109 -27.70 10.91 37.79
CA MET A 109 -26.63 11.38 36.91
C MET A 109 -25.32 11.46 37.72
N GLN A 110 -24.23 10.91 37.17
CA GLN A 110 -22.91 11.06 37.78
C GLN A 110 -22.50 12.54 37.77
N LEU A 111 -21.87 12.99 38.85
CA LEU A 111 -21.29 14.32 38.90
C LEU A 111 -20.02 14.36 38.05
N PRO A 112 -19.70 15.51 37.41
CA PRO A 112 -18.43 15.68 36.71
C PRO A 112 -17.22 15.32 37.58
N GLY A 113 -16.20 14.67 37.00
CA GLY A 113 -15.00 14.22 37.72
C GLY A 113 -15.17 12.96 38.57
N LEU A 114 -16.36 12.34 38.59
CA LEU A 114 -16.61 11.04 39.24
C LEU A 114 -16.87 9.90 38.22
N GLY A 115 -16.69 10.19 36.93
CA GLY A 115 -16.86 9.25 35.82
C GLY A 115 -15.56 8.55 35.42
N GLY A 116 -15.56 7.93 34.24
CA GLY A 116 -14.34 7.43 33.60
C GLY A 116 -13.50 8.56 33.00
N THR A 117 -12.25 8.26 32.65
CA THR A 117 -11.40 9.16 31.89
C THR A 117 -11.77 9.09 30.40
N HIS A 118 -11.89 10.25 29.77
CA HIS A 118 -12.06 10.43 28.34
C HIS A 118 -10.75 10.76 27.66
N HIS A 119 -10.54 10.18 26.48
CA HIS A 119 -9.47 10.55 25.56
C HIS A 119 -10.03 11.46 24.46
N VAL A 120 -9.59 12.73 24.44
CA VAL A 120 -10.12 13.78 23.58
C VAL A 120 -9.09 14.21 22.54
N ARG A 121 -9.50 14.27 21.27
CA ARG A 121 -8.73 14.85 20.15
C ARG A 121 -9.53 15.95 19.48
N VAL A 122 -8.89 17.09 19.25
CA VAL A 122 -9.46 18.23 18.55
C VAL A 122 -8.48 18.68 17.46
N TRP A 123 -8.83 18.44 16.20
CA TRP A 123 -8.08 18.94 15.06
C TRP A 123 -8.56 20.35 14.70
N LEU A 124 -7.60 21.24 14.53
CA LEU A 124 -7.84 22.65 14.18
C LEU A 124 -8.13 22.83 12.68
N PRO A 125 -8.64 24.01 12.28
CA PRO A 125 -8.97 24.30 10.88
C PRO A 125 -7.79 24.11 9.93
N LEU A 126 -8.11 23.64 8.71
CA LEU A 126 -7.17 23.38 7.61
C LEU A 126 -6.83 24.66 6.83
N LEU A 127 -7.81 25.56 6.68
CA LEU A 127 -7.76 26.64 5.68
C LEU A 127 -7.66 28.04 6.30
N ARG A 128 -7.46 28.12 7.62
CA ARG A 128 -7.31 29.40 8.34
C ARG A 128 -6.48 29.22 9.60
N GLY A 129 -5.96 30.33 10.12
CA GLY A 129 -5.29 30.33 11.41
C GLY A 129 -6.27 30.20 12.57
N CYS A 130 -5.81 29.55 13.63
CA CYS A 130 -6.54 29.37 14.87
C CYS A 130 -5.56 29.50 16.04
N SER A 131 -5.84 30.44 16.94
CA SER A 131 -5.10 30.60 18.19
C SER A 131 -5.86 29.94 19.33
N LEU A 132 -5.23 29.01 20.05
CA LEU A 132 -5.76 28.44 21.29
C LEU A 132 -5.25 29.23 22.50
N ARG A 133 -6.07 29.32 23.54
CA ARG A 133 -5.71 29.98 24.80
C ARG A 133 -5.78 29.03 26.00
N GLU A 134 -6.98 28.73 26.46
CA GLU A 134 -7.23 27.91 27.65
C GLU A 134 -8.13 26.72 27.27
N VAL A 135 -7.85 25.57 27.89
CA VAL A 135 -8.71 24.39 27.87
C VAL A 135 -9.26 24.24 29.27
N LEU A 136 -10.57 24.33 29.40
CA LEU A 136 -11.26 24.33 30.69
C LEU A 136 -12.12 23.07 30.77
N GLY A 137 -12.06 22.36 31.89
CA GLY A 137 -12.86 21.17 32.16
C GLY A 137 -13.67 21.34 33.43
N ASN A 138 -14.78 20.62 33.54
CA ASN A 138 -15.58 20.56 34.75
C ASN A 138 -15.21 19.40 35.69
N GLY A 139 -14.24 18.57 35.30
CA GLY A 139 -13.67 17.49 36.12
C GLY A 139 -12.53 17.95 37.03
N THR A 140 -11.71 17.00 37.46
CA THR A 140 -10.59 17.26 38.38
C THR A 140 -9.22 17.25 37.70
N SER A 141 -9.12 16.76 36.47
CA SER A 141 -7.87 16.57 35.73
C SER A 141 -8.02 16.87 34.24
N ILE A 142 -7.01 17.51 33.65
CA ILE A 142 -6.81 17.64 32.20
C ILE A 142 -5.32 17.45 31.96
N GLU A 143 -4.94 16.32 31.38
CA GLU A 143 -3.54 15.93 31.18
C GLU A 143 -3.23 15.83 29.69
N PRO A 144 -2.10 16.38 29.20
CA PRO A 144 -1.71 16.24 27.80
C PRO A 144 -1.26 14.81 27.50
N VAL A 145 -1.64 14.30 26.32
CA VAL A 145 -1.09 13.02 25.86
C VAL A 145 0.37 13.20 25.42
N PRO A 146 1.30 12.30 25.81
CA PRO A 146 2.71 12.42 25.42
C PRO A 146 2.90 12.43 23.91
N GLN A 147 3.73 13.35 23.43
CA GLN A 147 4.06 13.47 22.01
C GLN A 147 4.78 12.22 21.50
N ARG A 148 4.40 11.80 20.29
CA ARG A 148 5.02 10.72 19.53
C ARG A 148 6.01 11.30 18.53
N ARG A 149 6.84 10.43 17.95
CA ARG A 149 7.63 10.81 16.77
C ARG A 149 6.68 11.17 15.63
N GLN A 150 7.16 12.00 14.70
CA GLN A 150 6.24 12.64 13.76
C GLN A 150 6.29 12.07 12.34
N LEU A 151 5.15 12.13 11.66
CA LEU A 151 5.08 12.23 10.21
C LEU A 151 5.26 13.70 9.83
N LEU A 152 6.38 14.02 9.18
CA LEU A 152 6.59 15.35 8.62
C LEU A 152 6.14 15.36 7.15
N VAL A 153 5.10 16.14 6.85
CA VAL A 153 4.64 16.33 5.47
C VAL A 153 5.16 17.68 4.98
N LEU A 154 5.91 17.68 3.89
CA LEU A 154 6.40 18.84 3.19
C LEU A 154 5.63 18.94 1.88
N GLY A 155 4.67 19.87 1.77
CA GLY A 155 3.83 19.87 0.58
C GLY A 155 3.12 21.17 0.26
N ASP A 156 2.10 21.09 -0.57
CA ASP A 156 1.34 22.25 -1.04
C ASP A 156 -0.12 22.28 -0.54
N SER A 157 -1.06 22.78 -1.37
CA SER A 157 -2.48 22.88 -1.01
C SER A 157 -3.11 21.50 -0.81
N ILE A 158 -2.65 20.47 -1.52
CA ILE A 158 -3.16 19.11 -1.37
C ILE A 158 -2.79 18.56 0.01
N ALA A 159 -1.52 18.65 0.42
CA ALA A 159 -1.09 18.35 1.79
C ALA A 159 -1.77 19.22 2.85
N GLN A 160 -1.94 20.52 2.59
CA GLN A 160 -2.63 21.44 3.51
C GLN A 160 -4.09 21.01 3.77
N GLY A 161 -4.69 20.25 2.86
CA GLY A 161 -6.05 19.72 3.00
C GLY A 161 -7.10 20.66 2.43
N PHE A 162 -6.76 21.42 1.39
CA PHE A 162 -7.74 22.18 0.62
C PHE A 162 -8.90 21.25 0.24
N VAL A 163 -10.10 21.62 0.70
CA VAL A 163 -11.36 20.96 0.40
C VAL A 163 -11.39 19.45 0.71
N ALA A 164 -10.54 19.02 1.66
CA ALA A 164 -10.52 17.65 2.19
C ALA A 164 -11.77 17.31 3.01
N GLY A 165 -12.62 18.31 3.29
CA GLY A 165 -13.78 18.22 4.17
C GLY A 165 -13.36 18.47 5.60
N GLU A 166 -13.47 17.45 6.44
CA GLU A 166 -13.18 17.59 7.87
C GLU A 166 -11.68 17.44 8.16
N PRO A 167 -11.11 18.29 9.05
CA PRO A 167 -9.69 18.23 9.39
C PRO A 167 -9.15 16.83 9.75
N ALA A 168 -9.90 16.05 10.53
CA ALA A 168 -9.49 14.70 10.93
C ALA A 168 -9.42 13.70 9.76
N HIS A 169 -9.95 14.07 8.59
CA HIS A 169 -10.09 13.22 7.41
C HIS A 169 -9.17 13.62 6.26
N SER A 170 -8.31 14.63 6.41
CA SER A 170 -7.24 14.88 5.45
C SER A 170 -6.37 13.64 5.30
N TRP A 171 -5.78 13.44 4.12
CA TRP A 171 -4.92 12.29 3.90
C TRP A 171 -3.72 12.30 4.85
N THR A 172 -3.20 13.49 5.19
CA THR A 172 -2.07 13.68 6.10
C THR A 172 -2.37 13.16 7.51
N VAL A 173 -3.55 13.49 8.05
CA VAL A 173 -3.99 13.00 9.37
C VAL A 173 -4.23 11.49 9.33
N ARG A 174 -4.87 10.99 8.27
CA ARG A 174 -5.16 9.56 8.12
C ARG A 174 -3.88 8.71 8.05
N VAL A 175 -2.86 9.15 7.30
CA VAL A 175 -1.57 8.46 7.23
C VAL A 175 -0.85 8.51 8.57
N ALA A 176 -0.79 9.68 9.23
CA ALA A 176 -0.18 9.81 10.55
C ALA A 176 -0.81 8.84 11.57
N ARG A 177 -2.15 8.78 11.61
CA ARG A 177 -2.90 7.85 12.46
C ARG A 177 -2.61 6.39 12.14
N ARG A 178 -2.56 6.02 10.85
CA ARG A 178 -2.24 4.66 10.41
C ARG A 178 -0.85 4.22 10.89
N LEU A 179 0.11 5.14 10.91
CA LEU A 179 1.49 4.88 11.34
C LEU A 179 1.69 5.02 12.85
N GLY A 180 0.68 5.46 13.61
CA GLY A 180 0.80 5.75 15.04
C GLY A 180 1.74 6.93 15.33
N LEU A 181 1.83 7.90 14.42
CA LEU A 181 2.70 9.07 14.52
C LEU A 181 1.88 10.35 14.74
N ASP A 182 2.49 11.33 15.37
CA ASP A 182 1.94 12.69 15.41
C ASP A 182 2.18 13.37 14.05
N LEU A 183 1.34 14.33 13.66
CA LEU A 183 1.48 15.02 12.37
C LEU A 183 2.16 16.38 12.53
N VAL A 184 3.19 16.64 11.72
CA VAL A 184 3.66 17.99 11.42
C VAL A 184 3.41 18.25 9.94
N ASN A 185 2.34 18.99 9.65
CA ASN A 185 1.97 19.34 8.29
C ASN A 185 2.59 20.68 7.90
N GLN A 186 3.57 20.67 7.01
CA GLN A 186 4.14 21.84 6.34
C GLN A 186 3.62 21.93 4.89
N GLY A 187 2.38 21.48 4.66
CA GLY A 187 1.62 21.74 3.45
C GLY A 187 1.19 23.20 3.38
N ILE A 188 1.66 23.94 2.37
CA ILE A 188 1.34 25.37 2.20
C ILE A 188 0.86 25.61 0.77
N SER A 189 -0.36 26.11 0.61
CA SER A 189 -0.93 26.39 -0.72
C SER A 189 -0.04 27.31 -1.57
N GLY A 190 0.12 26.94 -2.85
CA GLY A 190 0.98 27.64 -3.81
C GLY A 190 2.47 27.31 -3.69
N GLN A 191 2.84 26.37 -2.82
CA GLN A 191 4.24 26.01 -2.60
C GLN A 191 4.78 25.16 -3.76
N VAL A 192 6.04 25.42 -4.10
CA VAL A 192 6.84 24.62 -5.04
C VAL A 192 8.11 24.15 -4.34
N PHE A 193 8.94 23.35 -5.02
CA PHE A 193 10.28 23.04 -4.53
C PHE A 193 11.09 24.32 -4.40
N GLN A 194 11.29 24.75 -3.16
CA GLN A 194 11.95 26.01 -2.85
C GLN A 194 13.02 25.77 -1.79
N PRO A 195 14.30 25.71 -2.18
CA PRO A 195 15.41 25.51 -1.26
C PRO A 195 15.42 26.53 -0.13
N GLY A 196 15.83 26.12 1.07
CA GLY A 196 15.88 26.95 2.26
C GLY A 196 14.62 26.93 3.13
N THR A 197 13.50 26.40 2.65
CA THR A 197 12.22 26.43 3.38
C THR A 197 12.12 25.39 4.49
N VAL A 198 12.98 24.37 4.50
CA VAL A 198 13.07 23.38 5.59
C VAL A 198 14.17 23.72 6.60
N LEU A 199 14.99 24.75 6.35
CA LEU A 199 16.01 25.21 7.30
C LEU A 199 15.38 25.70 8.60
N GLY A 200 15.97 25.27 9.71
CA GLY A 200 15.51 25.65 11.06
C GLY A 200 14.40 24.76 11.62
N LEU A 201 13.88 23.80 10.85
CA LEU A 201 13.04 22.71 11.36
C LEU A 201 13.87 21.66 12.12
N GLN A 202 15.14 21.47 11.73
CA GLN A 202 16.04 20.56 12.43
C GLN A 202 16.18 20.95 13.91
N GLY A 203 15.92 20.00 14.81
CA GLY A 203 15.90 20.21 16.26
C GLY A 203 14.58 20.77 16.82
N ARG A 204 13.59 21.08 15.96
CA ARG A 204 12.21 21.39 16.36
C ARG A 204 11.25 20.23 16.13
N VAL A 205 11.61 19.35 15.20
CA VAL A 205 10.87 18.13 14.86
C VAL A 205 11.78 16.92 14.96
N ASP A 206 11.20 15.79 15.34
CA ASP A 206 11.79 14.45 15.32
C ASP A 206 10.92 13.54 14.42
N PRO A 207 11.12 13.61 13.09
CA PRO A 207 10.34 12.81 12.16
C PRO A 207 10.79 11.35 12.20
N ALA A 208 9.82 10.44 12.34
CA ALA A 208 9.99 9.03 12.05
C ALA A 208 9.81 8.72 10.56
N CYS A 209 9.07 9.58 9.85
CA CYS A 209 8.78 9.46 8.42
C CYS A 209 8.63 10.85 7.81
N ILE A 210 9.10 11.04 6.58
CA ILE A 210 8.92 12.29 5.81
C ILE A 210 8.17 11.99 4.53
N VAL A 211 7.19 12.82 4.17
CA VAL A 211 6.54 12.81 2.87
C VAL A 211 6.79 14.15 2.18
N VAL A 212 7.27 14.13 0.94
CA VAL A 212 7.43 15.32 0.09
C VAL A 212 6.38 15.26 -1.01
N GLU A 213 5.38 16.12 -0.92
CA GLU A 213 4.23 16.21 -1.82
C GLU A 213 4.25 17.59 -2.47
N LEU A 214 5.11 17.74 -3.49
CA LEU A 214 5.29 19.01 -4.18
C LEU A 214 5.36 18.77 -5.68
N GLY A 215 4.98 19.80 -6.42
CA GLY A 215 5.22 19.88 -7.86
C GLY A 215 4.02 20.42 -8.60
N GLU A 216 2.80 20.14 -8.12
CA GLU A 216 1.53 20.48 -8.78
C GLU A 216 1.49 21.94 -9.24
N ASN A 217 1.92 22.84 -8.36
CA ASN A 217 1.94 24.27 -8.62
C ASN A 217 2.79 24.72 -9.83
N TYR A 218 3.72 23.90 -10.34
CA TYR A 218 4.43 24.22 -11.59
C TYR A 218 3.50 24.28 -12.80
N ARG A 219 2.28 23.73 -12.74
CA ARG A 219 1.29 23.77 -13.83
C ARG A 219 0.79 25.16 -14.17
N TYR A 220 0.67 26.03 -13.18
CA TYR A 220 -0.09 27.27 -13.32
C TYR A 220 0.65 28.39 -14.07
N GLU A 221 1.99 28.35 -14.10
CA GLU A 221 2.80 29.47 -14.58
C GLU A 221 3.93 29.05 -15.53
N PRO A 222 4.41 29.98 -16.39
CA PRO A 222 5.63 29.75 -17.17
C PRO A 222 6.81 29.38 -16.26
N CYS A 223 7.38 28.19 -16.47
CA CYS A 223 8.57 27.75 -15.76
C CYS A 223 9.50 26.95 -16.66
N ARG A 224 10.81 27.07 -16.42
CA ARG A 224 11.84 26.44 -17.27
C ARG A 224 12.40 25.22 -16.56
N ALA A 225 12.43 24.09 -17.27
CA ALA A 225 12.90 22.80 -16.76
C ALA A 225 14.26 22.88 -16.06
N ARG A 226 15.22 23.62 -16.63
CA ARG A 226 16.56 23.80 -16.04
C ARG A 226 16.53 24.43 -14.63
N LEU A 227 15.66 25.40 -14.40
CA LEU A 227 15.53 26.06 -13.09
C LEU A 227 14.79 25.15 -12.11
N VAL A 228 13.68 24.56 -12.56
CA VAL A 228 12.88 23.62 -11.76
C VAL A 228 13.73 22.41 -11.33
N ALA A 229 14.51 21.82 -12.23
CA ALA A 229 15.42 20.72 -11.91
C ALA A 229 16.47 21.12 -10.86
N ARG A 230 17.02 22.34 -10.94
CA ARG A 230 17.97 22.85 -9.95
C ARG A 230 17.31 22.97 -8.58
N ASP A 231 16.09 23.49 -8.53
CA ASP A 231 15.37 23.76 -7.28
C ASP A 231 14.91 22.44 -6.63
N ILE A 232 14.36 21.49 -7.40
CA ILE A 232 14.05 20.12 -6.96
C ILE A 232 15.30 19.44 -6.38
N ARG A 233 16.41 19.41 -7.13
CA ARG A 233 17.66 18.80 -6.67
C ARG A 233 18.14 19.40 -5.35
N SER A 234 18.16 20.74 -5.27
CA SER A 234 18.69 21.45 -4.11
C SER A 234 17.81 21.23 -2.88
N TYR A 235 16.49 21.22 -3.06
CA TYR A 235 15.53 20.95 -2.00
C TYR A 235 15.63 19.52 -1.46
N LEU A 236 15.63 18.51 -2.33
CA LEU A 236 15.76 17.11 -1.92
C LEU A 236 17.12 16.83 -1.26
N THR A 237 18.19 17.43 -1.78
CA THR A 237 19.52 17.36 -1.13
C THR A 237 19.49 17.99 0.27
N GLU A 238 18.75 19.08 0.45
CA GLU A 238 18.60 19.74 1.75
C GLU A 238 17.83 18.86 2.75
N VAL A 239 16.69 18.29 2.35
CA VAL A 239 15.92 17.32 3.15
C VAL A 239 16.81 16.14 3.54
N SER A 240 17.52 15.56 2.57
CA SER A 240 18.45 14.45 2.77
C SER A 240 19.56 14.78 3.78
N ARG A 241 20.13 15.99 3.70
CA ARG A 241 21.18 16.44 4.63
C ARG A 241 20.64 16.65 6.05
N LEU A 242 19.42 17.15 6.20
CA LEU A 242 18.84 17.42 7.52
C LEU A 242 18.38 16.13 8.22
N TRP A 243 17.89 15.15 7.46
CA TRP A 243 17.39 13.87 7.97
C TRP A 243 17.91 12.68 7.15
N PRO A 244 19.22 12.37 7.20
CA PRO A 244 19.84 11.36 6.34
C PRO A 244 19.42 9.92 6.64
N GLN A 245 18.79 9.68 7.80
CA GLN A 245 18.39 8.34 8.25
C GLN A 245 16.86 8.17 8.34
N VAL A 246 16.09 9.20 7.98
CA VAL A 246 14.63 9.15 8.09
C VAL A 246 14.06 8.72 6.73
N PRO A 247 13.29 7.62 6.66
CA PRO A 247 12.62 7.22 5.43
C PRO A 247 11.79 8.37 4.87
N THR A 248 12.06 8.71 3.62
CA THR A 248 11.46 9.87 2.95
C THR A 248 10.75 9.42 1.68
N PHE A 249 9.48 9.78 1.54
CA PHE A 249 8.65 9.41 0.40
C PHE A 249 8.45 10.64 -0.49
N ALA A 250 9.16 10.69 -1.61
CA ALA A 250 9.04 11.77 -2.59
C ALA A 250 7.97 11.39 -3.62
N LEU A 251 6.83 12.08 -3.57
CA LEU A 251 5.73 11.86 -4.49
C LEU A 251 6.01 12.59 -5.81
N THR A 252 5.77 11.90 -6.93
CA THR A 252 5.38 12.63 -8.14
C THR A 252 3.98 13.20 -7.94
N PRO A 253 3.59 14.22 -8.70
CA PRO A 253 2.27 14.80 -8.53
C PRO A 253 1.12 13.82 -8.77
N LEU A 254 -0.01 14.11 -8.13
CA LEU A 254 -1.21 13.28 -8.21
C LEU A 254 -1.85 13.37 -9.61
N TRP A 255 -2.87 12.53 -9.84
CA TRP A 255 -3.72 12.75 -11.01
C TRP A 255 -4.59 14.01 -10.83
N HIS A 256 -4.63 14.83 -11.86
CA HIS A 256 -5.50 15.99 -12.00
C HIS A 256 -6.18 15.99 -13.38
N ALA A 257 -7.28 16.72 -13.53
CA ALA A 257 -8.05 16.75 -14.77
C ALA A 257 -7.57 17.87 -15.72
N GLU A 258 -6.58 17.57 -16.56
CA GLU A 258 -6.07 18.50 -17.59
C GLU A 258 -7.15 19.07 -18.52
N ASP A 259 -8.20 18.30 -18.82
CA ASP A 259 -9.31 18.77 -19.68
C ASP A 259 -10.19 19.81 -18.99
N ALA A 260 -10.31 19.74 -17.65
CA ALA A 260 -11.09 20.69 -16.86
C ALA A 260 -10.30 21.96 -16.57
N TRP A 261 -9.00 21.82 -16.28
CA TRP A 261 -8.08 22.93 -16.07
C TRP A 261 -6.72 22.67 -16.72
N PRO A 262 -6.49 23.17 -17.95
CA PRO A 262 -5.24 22.91 -18.67
C PRO A 262 -4.03 23.55 -18.01
N SER A 263 -2.91 22.83 -18.02
CA SER A 263 -1.62 23.40 -17.62
C SER A 263 -1.21 24.58 -18.53
N HIS A 264 -0.50 25.55 -17.96
CA HIS A 264 0.03 26.69 -18.70
C HIS A 264 0.97 26.21 -19.83
N ALA A 265 0.75 26.67 -21.06
CA ALA A 265 1.46 26.17 -22.26
C ALA A 265 3.00 26.36 -22.22
N MET A 266 3.48 27.35 -21.48
CA MET A 266 4.91 27.62 -21.27
C MET A 266 5.49 27.00 -19.98
N SER A 267 4.74 26.16 -19.28
CA SER A 267 5.20 25.42 -18.11
C SER A 267 6.01 24.18 -18.53
N CYS A 268 7.05 23.84 -17.76
CA CYS A 268 7.76 22.56 -17.89
C CYS A 268 7.14 21.44 -17.05
N TRP A 269 5.91 21.61 -16.54
CA TRP A 269 5.21 20.67 -15.67
C TRP A 269 5.34 19.20 -16.06
N LYS A 270 5.20 18.87 -17.36
CA LYS A 270 5.28 17.49 -17.87
C LYS A 270 6.63 16.81 -17.60
N GLU A 271 7.69 17.59 -17.35
CA GLU A 271 9.01 17.09 -16.98
C GLU A 271 9.15 16.86 -15.47
N VAL A 272 8.32 17.51 -14.63
CA VAL A 272 8.43 17.50 -13.17
C VAL A 272 8.46 16.09 -12.57
N PRO A 273 7.58 15.14 -12.93
CA PRO A 273 7.64 13.78 -12.39
C PRO A 273 9.02 13.13 -12.60
N ARG A 274 9.56 13.22 -13.84
CA ARG A 274 10.88 12.67 -14.17
C ARG A 274 12.00 13.37 -13.39
N LEU A 275 11.89 14.69 -13.18
CA LEU A 275 12.88 15.46 -12.42
C LEU A 275 12.89 15.09 -10.93
N ILE A 276 11.72 14.87 -10.34
CA ILE A 276 11.59 14.37 -8.96
C ILE A 276 12.26 13.00 -8.85
N CYS A 277 11.91 12.05 -9.72
CA CYS A 277 12.53 10.72 -9.72
C CYS A 277 14.05 10.80 -9.83
N ALA A 278 14.56 11.55 -10.81
CA ALA A 278 15.99 11.65 -11.09
C ALA A 278 16.80 12.27 -9.92
N HIS A 279 16.16 13.06 -9.06
CA HIS A 279 16.81 13.74 -7.94
C HIS A 279 16.51 13.14 -6.57
N ALA A 280 15.49 12.29 -6.44
CA ALA A 280 15.24 11.50 -5.24
C ALA A 280 16.05 10.20 -5.22
N LEU A 281 16.11 9.46 -6.35
CA LEU A 281 16.77 8.15 -6.45
C LEU A 281 18.24 8.10 -5.98
N PRO A 282 19.07 9.16 -6.11
CA PRO A 282 20.44 9.13 -5.58
C PRO A 282 20.54 9.12 -4.04
N HIS A 283 19.44 9.29 -3.31
CA HIS A 283 19.41 9.29 -1.85
C HIS A 283 18.83 7.97 -1.35
N GLU A 284 19.63 7.16 -0.65
CA GLU A 284 19.26 5.79 -0.22
C GLU A 284 18.01 5.76 0.67
N GLN A 285 17.80 6.78 1.50
CA GLN A 285 16.64 6.89 2.38
C GLN A 285 15.38 7.43 1.67
N MET A 286 15.46 7.79 0.38
CA MET A 286 14.34 8.33 -0.38
C MET A 286 13.70 7.27 -1.28
N HIS A 287 12.39 7.11 -1.14
CA HIS A 287 11.57 6.26 -1.99
C HIS A 287 10.69 7.15 -2.87
N VAL A 288 10.68 6.88 -4.18
CA VAL A 288 9.79 7.58 -5.11
C VAL A 288 8.43 6.90 -5.10
N VAL A 289 7.37 7.69 -4.94
CA VAL A 289 5.98 7.22 -5.04
C VAL A 289 5.37 7.84 -6.29
N ASP A 290 4.80 7.02 -7.16
CA ASP A 290 4.07 7.53 -8.32
C ASP A 290 2.70 8.08 -7.88
N GLY A 291 2.56 9.41 -7.80
CA GLY A 291 1.35 10.09 -7.38
C GLY A 291 0.13 9.78 -8.26
N ALA A 292 0.33 9.43 -9.53
CA ALA A 292 -0.76 8.99 -10.42
C ALA A 292 -1.40 7.68 -9.96
N THR A 293 -0.69 6.88 -9.15
CA THR A 293 -1.23 5.66 -8.56
C THR A 293 -1.97 5.92 -7.25
N LEU A 294 -1.77 7.07 -6.60
CA LEU A 294 -2.39 7.39 -5.30
C LEU A 294 -3.83 7.89 -5.43
N LEU A 295 -4.22 8.41 -6.60
CA LEU A 295 -5.55 8.92 -6.87
C LEU A 295 -6.03 8.46 -8.24
N GLU A 296 -7.18 7.79 -8.30
CA GLU A 296 -7.75 7.34 -9.58
C GLU A 296 -8.11 8.51 -10.49
N ALA A 297 -8.01 8.28 -11.80
CA ALA A 297 -8.34 9.27 -12.83
C ALA A 297 -9.84 9.54 -12.96
N ARG A 298 -10.44 10.12 -11.91
CA ARG A 298 -11.88 10.33 -11.75
C ARG A 298 -12.16 11.69 -11.11
N THR A 299 -12.81 12.58 -11.85
CA THR A 299 -13.20 13.91 -11.34
C THR A 299 -14.13 13.86 -10.13
N SER A 300 -14.89 12.77 -9.94
CA SER A 300 -15.72 12.56 -8.74
C SER A 300 -14.92 12.44 -7.43
N LEU A 301 -13.62 12.19 -7.50
CA LEU A 301 -12.73 12.19 -6.34
C LEU A 301 -12.17 13.59 -6.01
N LEU A 302 -12.41 14.57 -6.89
CA LEU A 302 -11.94 15.95 -6.76
C LEU A 302 -13.10 16.85 -6.33
N ALA A 303 -12.91 17.63 -5.27
CA ALA A 303 -13.97 18.47 -4.72
C ALA A 303 -14.23 19.72 -5.59
N ASP A 304 -13.22 20.21 -6.28
CA ASP A 304 -13.28 21.33 -7.24
C ASP A 304 -13.50 20.85 -8.70
N GLY A 305 -13.50 19.52 -8.91
CA GLY A 305 -13.64 18.89 -10.22
C GLY A 305 -12.37 18.87 -11.08
N TYR A 306 -11.24 19.42 -10.62
CA TYR A 306 -10.02 19.50 -11.43
C TYR A 306 -8.70 19.15 -10.75
N GLU A 307 -8.51 19.37 -9.44
CA GLU A 307 -7.22 19.11 -8.77
C GLU A 307 -7.35 18.64 -7.32
N HIS A 308 -8.14 19.33 -6.49
CA HIS A 308 -8.08 19.10 -5.05
C HIS A 308 -8.92 17.88 -4.64
N PRO A 309 -8.33 16.86 -3.99
CA PRO A 309 -9.08 15.68 -3.58
C PRO A 309 -10.16 16.03 -2.56
N GLY A 310 -11.39 15.55 -2.79
CA GLY A 310 -12.46 15.60 -1.79
C GLY A 310 -12.26 14.56 -0.70
N ALA A 311 -13.29 14.33 0.13
CA ALA A 311 -13.21 13.37 1.23
C ALA A 311 -12.86 11.94 0.79
N GLN A 312 -13.43 11.47 -0.32
CA GLN A 312 -13.13 10.14 -0.88
C GLN A 312 -11.72 10.09 -1.50
N GLY A 313 -11.29 11.14 -2.20
CA GLY A 313 -9.93 11.23 -2.74
C GLY A 313 -8.87 11.21 -1.64
N ASN A 314 -9.08 11.97 -0.56
CA ASN A 314 -8.19 11.96 0.61
C ASN A 314 -8.11 10.59 1.29
N ALA A 315 -9.23 9.87 1.39
CA ALA A 315 -9.25 8.52 1.93
C ALA A 315 -8.45 7.55 1.05
N GLN A 316 -8.60 7.64 -0.28
CA GLN A 316 -7.86 6.82 -1.24
C GLN A 316 -6.35 7.10 -1.19
N ILE A 317 -5.94 8.37 -1.21
CA ILE A 317 -4.54 8.78 -1.08
C ILE A 317 -3.95 8.21 0.21
N ALA A 318 -4.66 8.35 1.34
CA ALA A 318 -4.18 7.87 2.63
C ALA A 318 -4.02 6.34 2.69
N SER A 319 -4.98 5.60 2.11
CA SER A 319 -4.93 4.13 2.06
C SER A 319 -3.73 3.67 1.24
N ARG A 320 -3.59 4.20 0.02
CA ARG A 320 -2.54 3.84 -0.95
C ARG A 320 -1.15 4.25 -0.49
N LEU A 321 -0.97 5.49 -0.08
CA LEU A 321 0.32 5.97 0.45
C LEU A 321 0.67 5.25 1.75
N GLY A 322 -0.32 5.04 2.62
CA GLY A 322 -0.13 4.27 3.86
C GLY A 322 0.35 2.85 3.61
N ALA A 323 -0.21 2.15 2.61
CA ALA A 323 0.25 0.82 2.20
C ALA A 323 1.69 0.85 1.66
N PHE A 324 2.00 1.84 0.82
CA PHE A 324 3.36 2.01 0.29
C PHE A 324 4.40 2.28 1.38
N ILE A 325 4.10 3.18 2.33
CA ILE A 325 4.98 3.45 3.47
C ILE A 325 5.17 2.20 4.32
N THR A 326 4.09 1.47 4.60
CA THR A 326 4.12 0.20 5.37
C THR A 326 5.09 -0.78 4.72
N ALA A 327 4.99 -0.99 3.41
CA ALA A 327 5.83 -1.92 2.64
C ALA A 327 7.33 -1.57 2.65
N HIS A 328 7.70 -0.31 2.91
CA HIS A 328 9.09 0.17 2.86
C HIS A 328 9.69 0.48 4.23
N THR A 329 8.89 0.52 5.30
CA THR A 329 9.37 0.90 6.65
C THR A 329 9.15 -0.16 7.71
N GLU A 330 8.20 -1.08 7.52
CA GLU A 330 8.01 -2.17 8.47
C GLU A 330 9.14 -3.20 8.35
N ARG A 331 9.52 -3.79 9.48
CA ARG A 331 10.52 -4.85 9.52
C ARG A 331 9.93 -6.13 8.94
N ASP A 332 10.74 -6.89 8.20
CA ASP A 332 10.35 -8.18 7.61
C ASP A 332 9.69 -9.13 8.63
N GLU A 333 10.21 -9.19 9.87
CA GLU A 333 9.66 -10.02 10.94
C GLU A 333 8.20 -9.64 11.28
N ASP A 334 7.91 -8.35 11.35
CA ASP A 334 6.59 -7.82 11.71
C ASP A 334 5.60 -8.05 10.56
N LEU A 335 6.04 -7.86 9.31
CA LEU A 335 5.27 -8.18 8.10
C LEU A 335 4.95 -9.68 8.02
N ARG A 336 5.94 -10.56 8.25
CA ARG A 336 5.74 -12.02 8.25
C ARG A 336 4.77 -12.44 9.35
N ALA A 337 4.94 -11.94 10.57
CA ALA A 337 4.03 -12.26 11.67
C ALA A 337 2.59 -11.81 11.38
N ARG A 338 2.42 -10.67 10.72
CA ARG A 338 1.11 -10.17 10.29
C ARG A 338 0.51 -11.01 9.17
N ALA A 339 1.31 -11.39 8.16
CA ALA A 339 0.88 -12.26 7.08
C ALA A 339 0.41 -13.63 7.59
N VAL A 340 1.11 -14.21 8.58
CA VAL A 340 0.67 -15.45 9.25
C VAL A 340 -0.73 -15.27 9.84
N ARG A 341 -0.95 -14.22 10.64
CA ARG A 341 -2.27 -13.92 11.23
C ARG A 341 -3.34 -13.65 10.18
N ALA A 342 -3.00 -12.98 9.08
CA ALA A 342 -3.93 -12.68 7.99
C ALA A 342 -4.46 -13.95 7.30
N LEU A 343 -3.59 -14.97 7.20
CA LEU A 343 -3.90 -16.24 6.57
C LEU A 343 -4.54 -17.26 7.52
N GLU A 344 -4.59 -16.98 8.82
CA GLU A 344 -5.38 -17.76 9.78
C GLU A 344 -6.88 -17.66 9.43
N GLY A 345 -7.50 -18.80 9.13
CA GLY A 345 -8.89 -18.85 8.70
C GLY A 345 -9.16 -18.27 7.30
N ALA A 346 -8.11 -17.93 6.53
CA ALA A 346 -8.28 -17.51 5.14
C ALA A 346 -8.76 -18.69 4.27
N PRO A 347 -9.43 -18.42 3.13
CA PRO A 347 -9.95 -19.46 2.27
C PRO A 347 -8.86 -20.39 1.72
N ARG A 348 -9.19 -21.64 1.46
CA ARG A 348 -8.27 -22.70 0.97
C ARG A 348 -7.41 -22.29 -0.24
N ARG A 349 -7.91 -21.40 -1.11
CA ARG A 349 -7.16 -20.84 -2.24
C ARG A 349 -5.91 -20.03 -1.84
N THR A 350 -5.74 -19.69 -0.57
CA THR A 350 -4.50 -19.07 -0.03
C THR A 350 -3.42 -20.07 0.38
N LEU A 351 -3.63 -21.37 0.15
CA LEU A 351 -2.62 -22.41 0.40
C LEU A 351 -1.24 -22.07 -0.17
N PRO A 352 -1.09 -21.52 -1.40
CA PRO A 352 0.21 -21.08 -1.92
C PRO A 352 0.94 -20.12 -0.98
N LEU A 353 0.28 -19.04 -0.54
CA LEU A 353 0.87 -18.06 0.38
C LEU A 353 1.21 -18.67 1.75
N ARG A 354 0.37 -19.57 2.26
CA ARG A 354 0.60 -20.24 3.54
C ARG A 354 1.87 -21.10 3.50
N GLU A 355 2.03 -21.90 2.45
CA GLU A 355 3.22 -22.74 2.29
C GLU A 355 4.46 -21.91 1.97
N MET A 356 4.34 -20.85 1.18
CA MET A 356 5.43 -19.89 0.95
C MET A 356 5.93 -19.27 2.27
N LEU A 357 5.01 -18.76 3.10
CA LEU A 357 5.37 -18.19 4.41
C LEU A 357 6.04 -19.23 5.32
N ARG A 358 5.42 -20.40 5.44
CA ARG A 358 5.86 -21.50 6.32
C ARG A 358 7.24 -22.02 5.94
N ARG A 359 7.54 -22.08 4.65
CA ARG A 359 8.80 -22.61 4.11
C ARG A 359 9.89 -21.54 3.94
N GLY A 360 9.60 -20.26 4.19
CA GLY A 360 10.58 -19.21 3.98
C GLY A 360 10.78 -18.84 2.51
N LEU A 361 9.79 -19.11 1.64
CA LEU A 361 9.91 -18.90 0.20
C LEU A 361 9.42 -17.50 -0.18
N GLY A 362 10.33 -16.69 -0.71
CA GLY A 362 10.06 -15.31 -1.09
C GLY A 362 9.97 -14.32 0.09
N ALA A 363 9.79 -13.05 -0.27
CA ALA A 363 9.66 -11.93 0.65
C ALA A 363 8.19 -11.54 0.80
N VAL A 364 7.78 -11.17 2.02
CA VAL A 364 6.47 -10.54 2.27
C VAL A 364 6.64 -9.06 2.00
N THR A 365 6.06 -8.57 0.91
CA THR A 365 6.17 -7.15 0.53
C THR A 365 5.07 -6.31 1.15
N TYR A 366 3.91 -6.91 1.48
CA TYR A 366 2.86 -6.25 2.23
C TYR A 366 1.99 -7.24 2.99
N ALA A 367 1.55 -6.84 4.19
CA ALA A 367 0.57 -7.57 4.97
C ALA A 367 -0.35 -6.62 5.74
N SER A 368 -1.63 -6.97 5.81
CA SER A 368 -2.64 -6.42 6.71
C SER A 368 -3.46 -7.56 7.31
N ALA A 369 -4.51 -7.27 8.08
CA ALA A 369 -5.39 -8.31 8.62
C ALA A 369 -6.13 -9.13 7.54
N GLY A 370 -6.28 -8.59 6.33
CA GLY A 370 -7.05 -9.19 5.24
C GLY A 370 -6.34 -9.23 3.91
N CYS A 371 -5.07 -8.81 3.82
CA CYS A 371 -4.35 -8.68 2.57
C CYS A 371 -2.90 -9.14 2.72
N VAL A 372 -2.40 -9.92 1.76
CA VAL A 372 -1.02 -10.41 1.72
C VAL A 372 -0.50 -10.35 0.28
N LEU A 373 0.66 -9.74 0.11
CA LEU A 373 1.44 -9.73 -1.13
C LEU A 373 2.83 -10.31 -0.84
N MET A 374 3.26 -11.28 -1.65
CA MET A 374 4.58 -11.88 -1.55
C MET A 374 5.25 -11.91 -2.92
N THR A 375 6.57 -11.73 -2.95
CA THR A 375 7.38 -11.83 -4.16
C THR A 375 8.39 -12.97 -4.05
N THR A 376 8.42 -13.86 -5.04
CA THR A 376 9.40 -14.95 -5.14
C THR A 376 10.66 -14.51 -5.90
N SER A 377 11.73 -15.32 -5.83
CA SER A 377 13.04 -14.99 -6.42
C SER A 377 13.04 -14.88 -7.94
N ASP A 378 12.06 -15.49 -8.60
CA ASP A 378 11.79 -15.38 -10.05
C ASP A 378 10.99 -14.12 -10.41
N GLY A 379 10.73 -13.24 -9.44
CA GLY A 379 10.05 -11.96 -9.64
C GLY A 379 8.53 -12.06 -9.78
N ILE A 380 7.92 -13.21 -9.45
CA ILE A 380 6.46 -13.37 -9.46
C ILE A 380 5.88 -12.84 -8.15
N GLN A 381 4.80 -12.06 -8.26
CA GLN A 381 4.01 -11.62 -7.10
C GLN A 381 2.79 -12.51 -6.89
N THR A 382 2.64 -13.08 -5.71
CA THR A 382 1.43 -13.83 -5.30
C THR A 382 0.60 -12.96 -4.38
N PHE A 383 -0.68 -12.80 -4.69
CA PHE A 383 -1.54 -11.78 -4.09
C PHE A 383 -2.89 -12.34 -3.64
N TRP A 384 -3.27 -11.97 -2.42
CA TRP A 384 -4.60 -12.22 -1.87
C TRP A 384 -5.08 -11.02 -1.07
N ALA A 385 -6.35 -10.64 -1.24
CA ALA A 385 -7.04 -9.72 -0.35
C ALA A 385 -8.49 -10.17 -0.13
N ARG A 386 -8.97 -9.99 1.10
CA ARG A 386 -10.35 -10.28 1.52
C ARG A 386 -11.29 -9.14 1.15
N ASP A 387 -10.85 -7.90 1.38
CA ASP A 387 -11.58 -6.70 1.03
C ASP A 387 -11.14 -6.22 -0.36
N ARG A 388 -12.13 -5.90 -1.21
CA ARG A 388 -11.84 -5.53 -2.60
C ARG A 388 -11.22 -4.14 -2.71
N ASP A 389 -11.62 -3.19 -1.86
CA ASP A 389 -11.13 -1.82 -1.92
C ASP A 389 -9.67 -1.77 -1.44
N GLU A 390 -9.35 -2.44 -0.33
CA GLU A 390 -7.95 -2.65 0.09
C GLU A 390 -7.15 -3.37 -1.00
N GLY A 391 -7.75 -4.40 -1.62
CA GLY A 391 -7.12 -5.14 -2.70
C GLY A 391 -6.75 -4.24 -3.89
N ARG A 392 -7.68 -3.38 -4.33
CA ARG A 392 -7.45 -2.40 -5.41
C ARG A 392 -6.36 -1.39 -5.05
N ASP A 393 -6.31 -0.93 -3.81
CA ASP A 393 -5.29 0.02 -3.36
C ASP A 393 -3.88 -0.60 -3.37
N VAL A 394 -3.74 -1.86 -2.93
CA VAL A 394 -2.48 -2.60 -3.02
C VAL A 394 -2.10 -2.91 -4.47
N ILE A 395 -3.06 -3.27 -5.33
CA ILE A 395 -2.81 -3.46 -6.77
C ILE A 395 -2.27 -2.18 -7.39
N ALA A 396 -2.86 -1.02 -7.11
CA ALA A 396 -2.44 0.24 -7.70
C ALA A 396 -1.00 0.62 -7.33
N THR A 397 -0.61 0.36 -6.08
CA THR A 397 0.63 0.92 -5.51
C THR A 397 1.79 -0.06 -5.40
N LEU A 398 1.53 -1.34 -5.18
CA LEU A 398 2.54 -2.32 -4.79
C LEU A 398 2.68 -3.49 -5.77
N VAL A 399 1.67 -3.74 -6.60
CA VAL A 399 1.78 -4.78 -7.64
C VAL A 399 2.52 -4.19 -8.83
N ASP A 400 3.78 -4.55 -9.01
CA ASP A 400 4.67 -4.05 -10.06
C ASP A 400 5.33 -5.16 -10.89
N ALA A 401 5.15 -6.41 -10.49
CA ALA A 401 5.71 -7.57 -11.18
C ALA A 401 5.10 -7.75 -12.58
N PRO A 402 5.90 -8.27 -13.54
CA PRO A 402 5.41 -8.61 -14.88
C PRO A 402 4.43 -9.79 -14.88
N VAL A 403 4.42 -10.58 -13.79
CA VAL A 403 3.55 -11.74 -13.59
C VAL A 403 3.01 -11.73 -12.17
N VAL A 404 1.68 -11.87 -12.07
CA VAL A 404 0.96 -11.89 -10.81
C VAL A 404 0.12 -13.17 -10.72
N VAL A 405 0.19 -13.84 -9.57
CA VAL A 405 -0.72 -14.92 -9.20
C VAL A 405 -1.81 -14.33 -8.31
N ALA A 406 -3.02 -14.20 -8.84
CA ALA A 406 -4.17 -13.71 -8.11
C ALA A 406 -4.91 -14.88 -7.45
N LEU A 407 -5.01 -14.85 -6.12
CA LEU A 407 -5.70 -15.85 -5.32
C LEU A 407 -7.13 -15.43 -4.94
N GLU A 408 -7.62 -14.32 -5.50
CA GLU A 408 -8.99 -13.85 -5.32
C GLU A 408 -9.62 -13.52 -6.68
N PRO A 409 -10.59 -14.33 -7.16
CA PRO A 409 -11.22 -14.12 -8.47
C PRO A 409 -11.82 -12.72 -8.66
N ALA A 410 -12.34 -12.13 -7.57
CA ALA A 410 -12.95 -10.79 -7.62
C ALA A 410 -11.95 -9.67 -7.99
N LEU A 411 -10.65 -9.89 -7.79
CA LEU A 411 -9.60 -8.90 -8.04
C LEU A 411 -8.91 -9.06 -9.40
N VAL A 412 -9.20 -10.13 -10.15
CA VAL A 412 -8.60 -10.40 -11.46
C VAL A 412 -8.82 -9.23 -12.42
N ARG A 413 -10.06 -8.75 -12.50
CA ARG A 413 -10.40 -7.60 -13.36
C ARG A 413 -9.71 -6.31 -12.92
N ASP A 414 -9.50 -6.14 -11.62
CA ASP A 414 -8.83 -4.96 -11.08
C ASP A 414 -7.33 -4.98 -11.46
N ILE A 415 -6.67 -6.13 -11.39
CA ILE A 415 -5.28 -6.29 -11.84
C ILE A 415 -5.15 -6.02 -13.35
N GLU A 416 -6.05 -6.58 -14.17
CA GLU A 416 -6.06 -6.32 -15.63
C GLU A 416 -6.14 -4.82 -15.94
N LEU A 417 -7.08 -4.11 -15.30
CA LEU A 417 -7.37 -2.72 -15.60
C LEU A 417 -6.31 -1.77 -15.06
N ILE A 418 -5.83 -2.02 -13.84
CA ILE A 418 -4.91 -1.11 -13.14
C ILE A 418 -3.47 -1.34 -13.62
N ARG A 419 -3.07 -2.59 -13.84
CA ARG A 419 -1.68 -2.95 -14.20
C ARG A 419 -1.49 -3.35 -15.66
N GLY A 420 -2.56 -3.45 -16.44
CA GLY A 420 -2.47 -3.84 -17.86
C GLY A 420 -2.07 -5.29 -18.09
N LEU A 421 -2.17 -6.15 -17.08
CA LEU A 421 -1.85 -7.58 -17.17
C LEU A 421 -3.05 -8.34 -17.73
N THR A 422 -3.21 -8.32 -19.05
CA THR A 422 -4.41 -8.80 -19.75
C THR A 422 -4.35 -10.26 -20.20
N GLU A 423 -3.20 -10.92 -20.12
CA GLU A 423 -3.11 -12.36 -20.37
C GLU A 423 -3.51 -13.14 -19.12
N VAL A 424 -4.79 -13.51 -19.02
CA VAL A 424 -5.36 -14.23 -17.87
C VAL A 424 -5.36 -15.74 -18.11
N ARG A 425 -4.69 -16.47 -17.23
CA ARG A 425 -4.50 -17.93 -17.30
C ARG A 425 -4.98 -18.60 -16.01
N PRO A 426 -6.28 -18.98 -15.94
CA PRO A 426 -6.83 -19.72 -14.82
C PRO A 426 -6.19 -21.12 -14.69
N TYR A 427 -5.99 -21.58 -13.46
CA TYR A 427 -5.44 -22.90 -13.17
C TYR A 427 -6.14 -23.58 -12.00
N SER A 428 -6.08 -24.92 -11.96
CA SER A 428 -6.56 -25.71 -10.82
C SER A 428 -5.45 -25.82 -9.78
N LEU A 429 -5.78 -25.54 -8.51
CA LEU A 429 -4.93 -25.87 -7.37
C LEU A 429 -5.16 -27.34 -7.03
N SER A 430 -4.09 -28.12 -7.04
CA SER A 430 -4.10 -29.51 -6.59
C SER A 430 -3.30 -29.62 -5.30
N TYR A 431 -3.76 -30.37 -4.32
CA TYR A 431 -2.97 -30.62 -3.11
C TYR A 431 -3.24 -31.97 -2.46
N TYR A 432 -2.39 -32.34 -1.50
CA TYR A 432 -2.46 -33.58 -0.75
C TYR A 432 -2.34 -33.34 0.77
N GLU A 433 -3.20 -33.94 1.58
CA GLU A 433 -3.20 -33.79 3.05
C GLU A 433 -3.29 -35.14 3.80
N ASP A 434 -3.26 -36.25 3.07
CA ASP A 434 -3.42 -37.61 3.63
C ASP A 434 -2.06 -38.25 4.00
N GLU A 435 -2.10 -39.54 4.35
CA GLU A 435 -0.92 -40.35 4.67
C GLU A 435 0.04 -40.52 3.46
N PRO A 436 1.34 -40.78 3.71
CA PRO A 436 2.31 -41.01 2.63
C PRO A 436 1.85 -42.05 1.60
N LEU A 437 2.04 -41.72 0.33
CA LEU A 437 1.67 -42.57 -0.80
C LEU A 437 2.54 -43.83 -0.85
N PRO A 438 2.00 -44.97 -1.34
CA PRO A 438 2.79 -46.18 -1.55
C PRO A 438 3.99 -45.93 -2.48
N VAL A 439 5.17 -46.38 -2.05
CA VAL A 439 6.41 -46.27 -2.84
C VAL A 439 6.54 -47.46 -3.79
N ASP A 440 6.77 -47.17 -5.07
CA ASP A 440 6.98 -48.19 -6.09
C ASP A 440 8.45 -48.64 -6.13
N VAL A 441 8.70 -49.87 -5.68
CA VAL A 441 10.04 -50.47 -5.63
C VAL A 441 10.63 -50.77 -7.01
N HIS A 442 9.80 -50.83 -8.06
CA HIS A 442 10.25 -51.10 -9.44
C HIS A 442 10.73 -49.84 -10.17
N HIS A 443 10.50 -48.66 -9.59
CA HIS A 443 10.87 -47.37 -10.15
C HIS A 443 11.86 -46.66 -9.21
N PRO A 444 13.17 -46.98 -9.26
CA PRO A 444 14.15 -46.36 -8.37
C PRO A 444 14.24 -44.85 -8.63
N ILE A 445 13.99 -44.07 -7.56
CA ILE A 445 14.01 -42.61 -7.56
C ILE A 445 15.10 -42.11 -6.61
N ARG A 446 15.85 -41.10 -7.05
CA ARG A 446 16.96 -40.52 -6.29
C ARG A 446 16.95 -39.01 -6.42
N VAL A 447 17.53 -38.32 -5.43
CA VAL A 447 17.78 -36.88 -5.52
C VAL A 447 18.78 -36.63 -6.65
N LEU A 448 18.48 -35.62 -7.48
CA LEU A 448 19.38 -35.16 -8.52
C LEU A 448 20.35 -34.11 -7.96
N ASP A 449 21.54 -34.07 -8.53
CA ASP A 449 22.58 -33.09 -8.25
C ASP A 449 22.95 -32.30 -9.53
N GLU A 450 23.86 -31.34 -9.40
CA GLU A 450 24.29 -30.47 -10.50
C GLU A 450 24.88 -31.24 -11.71
N SER A 451 25.34 -32.48 -11.55
CA SER A 451 25.84 -33.29 -12.68
C SER A 451 24.75 -33.63 -13.70
N HIS A 452 23.48 -33.55 -13.29
CA HIS A 452 22.33 -33.82 -14.15
C HIS A 452 21.82 -32.56 -14.88
N LEU A 453 22.39 -31.37 -14.59
CA LEU A 453 21.94 -30.11 -15.16
C LEU A 453 21.85 -30.12 -16.69
N PRO A 454 22.83 -30.63 -17.46
CA PRO A 454 22.74 -30.62 -18.93
C PRO A 454 21.49 -31.31 -19.46
N GLN A 455 21.13 -32.46 -18.88
CA GLN A 455 19.97 -33.25 -19.32
C GLN A 455 18.64 -32.62 -18.85
N VAL A 456 18.60 -32.05 -17.65
CA VAL A 456 17.43 -31.30 -17.18
C VAL A 456 17.19 -30.06 -18.05
N CYS A 457 18.25 -29.34 -18.39
CA CYS A 457 18.18 -28.17 -19.26
C CYS A 457 17.69 -28.49 -20.66
N GLU A 458 18.19 -29.58 -21.27
CA GLU A 458 17.76 -30.03 -22.60
C GLU A 458 16.24 -30.27 -22.68
N GLU A 459 15.67 -30.85 -21.62
CA GLU A 459 14.25 -31.20 -21.59
C GLU A 459 13.35 -30.07 -21.10
N TYR A 460 13.84 -29.18 -20.24
CA TYR A 460 12.99 -28.20 -19.54
C TYR A 460 13.15 -26.75 -20.03
N LEU A 461 14.36 -26.30 -20.41
CA LEU A 461 14.56 -24.93 -20.90
C LEU A 461 13.75 -24.58 -22.15
N PRO A 462 13.59 -25.50 -23.15
CA PRO A 462 12.78 -25.19 -24.34
C PRO A 462 11.31 -24.87 -24.03
N LEU A 463 10.82 -25.24 -22.84
CA LEU A 463 9.46 -24.93 -22.41
C LEU A 463 9.32 -23.47 -21.94
N GLY A 464 10.42 -22.78 -21.64
CA GLY A 464 10.41 -21.36 -21.27
C GLY A 464 9.89 -21.07 -19.86
N PHE A 465 9.94 -22.05 -18.95
CA PHE A 465 9.41 -21.92 -17.57
C PHE A 465 10.48 -21.77 -16.49
N ALA A 466 11.75 -21.92 -16.85
CA ALA A 466 12.86 -21.74 -15.94
C ALA A 466 14.09 -21.27 -16.71
N THR A 467 15.00 -20.62 -16.00
CA THR A 467 16.35 -20.31 -16.44
C THR A 467 17.31 -21.43 -16.04
N GLU A 468 18.47 -21.49 -16.68
CA GLU A 468 19.52 -22.45 -16.30
C GLU A 468 19.97 -22.24 -14.85
N ASP A 469 20.06 -20.98 -14.41
CA ASP A 469 20.48 -20.63 -13.04
C ASP A 469 19.46 -21.08 -11.99
N GLU A 470 18.16 -20.98 -12.28
CA GLU A 470 17.10 -21.50 -11.41
C GLU A 470 17.19 -23.03 -11.29
N LEU A 471 17.35 -23.74 -12.41
CA LEU A 471 17.50 -25.20 -12.42
C LEU A 471 18.77 -25.64 -11.67
N ARG A 472 19.88 -24.93 -11.87
CA ARG A 472 21.15 -25.16 -11.16
C ARG A 472 20.99 -24.96 -9.66
N THR A 473 20.30 -23.89 -9.25
CA THR A 473 20.02 -23.61 -7.84
C THR A 473 19.17 -24.71 -7.22
N LEU A 474 18.13 -25.16 -7.93
CA LEU A 474 17.25 -26.22 -7.46
C LEU A 474 17.98 -27.56 -7.31
N LEU A 475 18.84 -27.93 -8.28
CA LEU A 475 19.66 -29.14 -8.21
C LEU A 475 20.67 -29.09 -7.05
N ARG A 476 21.34 -27.95 -6.83
CA ARG A 476 22.25 -27.78 -5.69
C ARG A 476 21.55 -27.90 -4.34
N ALA A 477 20.29 -27.46 -4.27
CA ALA A 477 19.46 -27.58 -3.08
C ALA A 477 18.84 -28.99 -2.89
N GLY A 478 19.05 -29.92 -3.83
CA GLY A 478 18.43 -31.24 -3.82
C GLY A 478 16.91 -31.18 -4.02
N GLY A 479 16.41 -30.14 -4.68
CA GLY A 479 14.98 -29.90 -4.89
C GLY A 479 14.35 -30.75 -6.00
N MET A 480 15.17 -31.48 -6.79
CA MET A 480 14.69 -32.34 -7.88
C MET A 480 14.94 -33.82 -7.59
N LEU A 481 13.98 -34.65 -7.99
CA LEU A 481 14.09 -36.11 -7.97
C LEU A 481 14.13 -36.65 -9.40
N GLY A 482 14.91 -37.70 -9.62
CA GLY A 482 15.06 -38.37 -10.91
C GLY A 482 14.77 -39.86 -10.82
N GLY A 483 14.16 -40.41 -11.86
CA GLY A 483 13.93 -41.83 -12.04
C GLY A 483 15.04 -42.46 -12.88
N PHE A 484 15.47 -43.67 -12.54
CA PHE A 484 16.61 -44.31 -13.20
C PHE A 484 16.27 -45.71 -13.73
N ASP A 485 16.49 -45.97 -15.02
CA ASP A 485 16.40 -47.31 -15.60
C ASP A 485 17.80 -47.73 -16.11
N GLY A 486 18.34 -48.82 -15.57
CA GLY A 486 19.71 -49.26 -15.88
C GLY A 486 20.79 -48.19 -15.62
N GLY A 487 20.58 -47.30 -14.64
CA GLY A 487 21.50 -46.19 -14.33
C GLY A 487 21.35 -44.95 -15.23
N ARG A 488 20.46 -44.99 -16.24
CA ARG A 488 20.14 -43.83 -17.09
C ARG A 488 18.99 -43.03 -16.47
N LEU A 489 19.10 -41.70 -16.43
CA LEU A 489 17.99 -40.83 -16.07
C LEU A 489 16.86 -40.98 -17.11
N VAL A 490 15.65 -41.32 -16.67
CA VAL A 490 14.48 -41.55 -17.54
C VAL A 490 13.34 -40.55 -17.35
N GLY A 491 13.45 -39.73 -16.32
CA GLY A 491 12.52 -38.66 -16.01
C GLY A 491 12.89 -37.98 -14.71
N PHE A 492 12.30 -36.82 -14.46
CA PHE A 492 12.52 -36.02 -13.26
C PHE A 492 11.26 -35.29 -12.83
N VAL A 493 11.25 -34.82 -11.59
CA VAL A 493 10.23 -33.94 -10.99
C VAL A 493 10.91 -32.96 -10.06
N GLY A 494 10.37 -31.75 -9.94
CA GLY A 494 10.94 -30.69 -9.12
C GLY A 494 9.88 -29.85 -8.43
N GLU A 495 10.28 -28.63 -8.07
CA GLU A 495 9.40 -27.62 -7.49
C GLU A 495 9.74 -26.24 -8.05
N HIS A 496 8.74 -25.37 -8.17
CA HIS A 496 8.91 -23.97 -8.55
C HIS A 496 9.36 -23.12 -7.35
N PRO A 497 9.86 -21.88 -7.55
CA PRO A 497 10.30 -21.01 -6.45
C PRO A 497 9.24 -20.74 -5.36
N CYS A 498 7.95 -20.79 -5.70
CA CYS A 498 6.84 -20.70 -4.75
C CYS A 498 6.62 -21.99 -3.93
N GLY A 499 7.32 -23.06 -4.25
CA GLY A 499 7.24 -24.36 -3.57
C GLY A 499 6.22 -25.33 -4.17
N SER A 500 5.53 -24.94 -5.25
CA SER A 500 4.60 -25.81 -5.96
C SER A 500 5.34 -26.96 -6.65
N LEU A 501 4.78 -28.16 -6.58
CA LEU A 501 5.24 -29.33 -7.32
C LEU A 501 5.10 -29.06 -8.81
N GLY A 502 6.17 -29.33 -9.55
CA GLY A 502 6.22 -29.05 -10.97
C GLY A 502 7.36 -29.78 -11.66
N MET A 503 7.71 -29.32 -12.85
CA MET A 503 8.85 -29.83 -13.62
C MET A 503 8.82 -31.36 -13.86
N LEU A 504 7.67 -32.01 -13.80
CA LEU A 504 7.57 -33.46 -14.02
C LEU A 504 7.71 -33.76 -15.52
N GLN A 505 8.80 -34.41 -15.88
CA GLN A 505 9.07 -34.88 -17.24
C GLN A 505 9.46 -36.35 -17.22
N VAL A 506 8.84 -37.13 -18.10
CA VAL A 506 9.27 -38.51 -18.41
C VAL A 506 9.75 -38.51 -19.85
N LEU A 507 10.99 -38.92 -20.06
CA LEU A 507 11.61 -38.94 -21.39
C LEU A 507 10.81 -39.85 -22.32
N ARG A 508 10.64 -39.41 -23.58
CA ARG A 508 9.71 -40.04 -24.54
C ARG A 508 9.77 -41.58 -24.59
N PRO A 509 10.96 -42.24 -24.61
CA PRO A 509 11.03 -43.70 -24.68
C PRO A 509 10.44 -44.44 -23.46
N PHE A 510 10.30 -43.75 -22.32
CA PHE A 510 9.93 -44.33 -21.03
C PHE A 510 8.53 -43.94 -20.55
N ARG A 511 7.79 -43.17 -21.34
CA ARG A 511 6.40 -42.80 -21.03
C ARG A 511 5.50 -44.02 -20.98
N ARG A 512 4.38 -43.90 -20.26
CA ARG A 512 3.38 -44.97 -20.04
C ARG A 512 3.90 -46.24 -19.37
N ARG A 513 5.02 -46.14 -18.65
CA ARG A 513 5.60 -47.26 -17.88
C ARG A 513 5.45 -47.14 -16.36
N GLY A 514 4.78 -46.09 -15.86
CA GLY A 514 4.57 -45.85 -14.43
C GLY A 514 5.48 -44.77 -13.81
N TRP A 515 6.55 -44.38 -14.49
CA TRP A 515 7.52 -43.38 -14.01
C TRP A 515 6.91 -42.07 -13.52
N GLY A 516 5.92 -41.50 -14.24
CA GLY A 516 5.31 -40.22 -13.83
C GLY A 516 4.58 -40.32 -12.49
N ARG A 517 3.88 -41.44 -12.25
CA ARG A 517 3.21 -41.74 -10.98
C ARG A 517 4.22 -41.93 -9.86
N ALA A 518 5.27 -42.71 -10.11
CA ALA A 518 6.31 -42.97 -9.12
C ALA A 518 7.04 -41.68 -8.72
N LEU A 519 7.45 -40.85 -9.68
CA LEU A 519 8.12 -39.57 -9.45
C LEU A 519 7.26 -38.61 -8.63
N MET A 520 6.01 -38.41 -9.03
CA MET A 520 5.09 -37.53 -8.32
C MET A 520 4.82 -38.03 -6.88
N ALA A 521 4.58 -39.34 -6.70
CA ALA A 521 4.37 -39.92 -5.37
C ALA A 521 5.60 -39.76 -4.47
N ALA A 522 6.80 -39.98 -5.00
CA ALA A 522 8.04 -39.78 -4.25
C ALA A 522 8.22 -38.31 -3.84
N LYS A 523 7.91 -37.35 -4.71
CA LYS A 523 8.02 -35.92 -4.40
C LYS A 523 6.98 -35.46 -3.37
N ILE A 524 5.75 -35.98 -3.45
CA ILE A 524 4.71 -35.76 -2.42
C ILE A 524 5.20 -36.28 -1.07
N ASN A 525 5.71 -37.50 -1.01
CA ASN A 525 6.23 -38.08 0.22
C ASN A 525 7.43 -37.31 0.78
N GLU A 526 8.31 -36.80 -0.08
CA GLU A 526 9.42 -35.92 0.33
C GLU A 526 8.92 -34.67 1.04
N GLN A 527 7.88 -34.01 0.51
CA GLN A 527 7.30 -32.82 1.13
C GLN A 527 6.52 -33.15 2.42
N LEU A 528 5.73 -34.23 2.44
CA LEU A 528 5.05 -34.70 3.66
C LEU A 528 6.02 -35.04 4.79
N ALA A 529 7.16 -35.67 4.47
CA ALA A 529 8.20 -36.00 5.46
C ALA A 529 8.83 -34.76 6.11
N ARG A 530 8.74 -33.59 5.44
CA ARG A 530 9.16 -32.29 5.99
C ARG A 530 8.03 -31.55 6.71
N GLY A 531 6.85 -32.18 6.81
CA GLY A 531 5.64 -31.61 7.39
C GLY A 531 4.95 -30.57 6.52
N TRP A 532 5.33 -30.43 5.25
CA TRP A 532 4.73 -29.48 4.31
C TRP A 532 3.48 -30.06 3.67
N THR A 533 2.60 -29.20 3.16
CA THR A 533 1.42 -29.62 2.40
C THR A 533 1.78 -29.63 0.92
N PRO A 534 1.87 -30.79 0.26
CA PRO A 534 2.23 -30.84 -1.15
C PRO A 534 1.13 -30.27 -2.02
N TRP A 535 1.50 -29.37 -2.93
CA TRP A 535 0.55 -28.69 -3.81
C TRP A 535 1.13 -28.42 -5.19
N SER A 536 0.29 -28.29 -6.21
CA SER A 536 0.69 -27.94 -7.56
C SER A 536 -0.34 -27.04 -8.23
N GLU A 537 0.10 -26.34 -9.26
CA GLU A 537 -0.73 -25.54 -10.14
C GLU A 537 -0.85 -26.29 -11.46
N THR A 538 -2.05 -26.41 -12.03
CA THR A 538 -2.20 -27.17 -13.27
C THR A 538 -3.25 -26.54 -14.17
N PHE A 539 -2.86 -26.20 -15.39
CA PHE A 539 -3.79 -25.62 -16.35
C PHE A 539 -4.87 -26.60 -16.81
N PRO A 540 -6.08 -26.10 -17.14
CA PRO A 540 -7.22 -26.95 -17.51
C PRO A 540 -7.03 -27.80 -18.76
N ASP A 541 -6.16 -27.38 -19.68
CA ASP A 541 -5.80 -28.10 -20.90
C ASP A 541 -4.88 -29.30 -20.62
N ASN A 542 -4.21 -29.31 -19.46
CA ASN A 542 -3.36 -30.42 -19.05
C ASN A 542 -4.15 -31.60 -18.46
N LYS A 543 -4.87 -32.31 -19.32
CA LYS A 543 -5.69 -33.46 -18.90
C LYS A 543 -4.87 -34.59 -18.30
N ALA A 544 -3.68 -34.84 -18.83
CA ALA A 544 -2.76 -35.87 -18.36
C ALA A 544 -2.42 -35.69 -16.87
N SER A 545 -2.02 -34.49 -16.47
CA SER A 545 -1.65 -34.27 -15.06
C SER A 545 -2.82 -34.15 -14.12
N LEU A 546 -3.93 -33.57 -14.56
CA LEU A 546 -5.14 -33.60 -13.75
C LEU A 546 -5.61 -35.05 -13.50
N ALA A 547 -5.47 -35.94 -14.49
CA ALA A 547 -5.76 -37.36 -14.32
C ALA A 547 -4.75 -38.05 -13.38
N LEU A 548 -3.45 -37.80 -13.56
CA LEU A 548 -2.39 -38.33 -12.70
C LEU A 548 -2.60 -37.91 -11.23
N GLN A 549 -2.79 -36.62 -10.99
CA GLN A 549 -3.00 -36.05 -9.66
C GLN A 549 -4.23 -36.67 -8.98
N ARG A 550 -5.36 -36.77 -9.69
CA ARG A 550 -6.56 -37.45 -9.17
C ARG A 550 -6.31 -38.93 -8.87
N SER A 551 -5.56 -39.63 -9.72
CA SER A 551 -5.22 -41.04 -9.50
C SER A 551 -4.33 -41.28 -8.28
N LEU A 552 -3.62 -40.25 -7.83
CA LEU A 552 -2.79 -40.21 -6.62
C LEU A 552 -3.57 -39.69 -5.40
N GLY A 553 -4.85 -39.36 -5.54
CA GLY A 553 -5.69 -38.87 -4.44
C GLY A 553 -5.57 -37.38 -4.15
N LEU A 554 -4.91 -36.59 -5.00
CA LEU A 554 -4.87 -35.14 -4.80
C LEU A 554 -6.26 -34.55 -4.97
N HIS A 555 -6.61 -33.63 -4.07
CA HIS A 555 -7.79 -32.80 -4.23
C HIS A 555 -7.50 -31.73 -5.27
N VAL A 556 -8.32 -31.67 -6.32
CA VAL A 556 -8.18 -30.71 -7.42
C VAL A 556 -9.33 -29.71 -7.36
N THR A 557 -9.03 -28.42 -7.18
CA THR A 557 -10.03 -27.35 -7.18
C THR A 557 -10.50 -27.01 -8.60
N PRO A 558 -11.66 -26.35 -8.75
CA PRO A 558 -12.03 -25.68 -9.98
C PRO A 558 -10.96 -24.67 -10.43
N ALA A 559 -10.80 -24.50 -11.74
CA ALA A 559 -9.79 -23.61 -12.30
C ALA A 559 -10.16 -22.12 -12.26
N ASN A 560 -11.39 -21.78 -11.85
CA ASN A 560 -11.88 -20.39 -11.82
C ASN A 560 -11.63 -19.68 -10.48
N GLU A 561 -10.86 -20.29 -9.58
CA GLU A 561 -10.57 -19.73 -8.26
C GLU A 561 -9.25 -18.95 -8.19
N GLN A 562 -8.31 -19.22 -9.10
CA GLN A 562 -6.95 -18.64 -9.10
C GLN A 562 -6.47 -18.49 -10.54
N CYS A 563 -5.64 -17.47 -10.80
CA CYS A 563 -5.08 -17.26 -12.12
C CYS A 563 -3.70 -16.59 -12.10
N TYR A 564 -2.91 -16.94 -13.11
CA TYR A 564 -1.77 -16.13 -13.54
C TYR A 564 -2.28 -14.97 -14.40
N LEU A 565 -1.73 -13.78 -14.18
CA LEU A 565 -1.88 -12.61 -15.05
C LEU A 565 -0.51 -12.13 -15.49
N SER A 566 -0.36 -11.83 -16.77
CA SER A 566 0.87 -11.24 -17.32
C SER A 566 0.56 -10.20 -18.39
N ALA A 567 1.58 -9.39 -18.73
CA ALA A 567 1.52 -8.54 -19.90
C ALA A 567 1.34 -9.40 -21.17
N PRO A 568 0.63 -8.91 -22.20
CA PRO A 568 0.46 -9.66 -23.44
C PRO A 568 1.80 -9.89 -24.11
N THR A 569 2.09 -11.14 -24.49
CA THR A 569 3.30 -11.45 -25.26
C THR A 569 3.27 -10.77 -26.63
N ASN A 570 4.28 -9.95 -26.94
CA ASN A 570 4.55 -9.60 -28.34
C ASN A 570 4.89 -10.89 -29.10
N PRO A 571 4.35 -11.12 -30.30
CA PRO A 571 4.59 -12.36 -31.06
C PRO A 571 6.05 -12.58 -31.51
N THR A 572 6.98 -11.68 -31.15
CA THR A 572 8.42 -11.76 -31.44
C THR A 572 9.30 -11.97 -30.19
N SER A 573 8.71 -12.17 -29.00
CA SER A 573 9.43 -12.41 -27.74
C SER A 573 8.95 -13.72 -27.09
N PRO A 574 9.83 -14.70 -26.79
CA PRO A 574 9.42 -15.98 -26.23
C PRO A 574 9.29 -15.86 -24.71
N SER A 575 8.12 -15.48 -24.18
CA SER A 575 7.79 -15.70 -22.76
C SER A 575 6.35 -15.29 -22.42
N CYS A 576 5.42 -16.25 -22.48
CA CYS A 576 4.32 -16.47 -21.51
C CYS A 576 3.30 -17.51 -22.00
N SER A 577 3.45 -18.07 -23.21
CA SER A 577 2.62 -19.19 -23.61
C SER A 577 3.04 -20.47 -22.87
N SER A 578 2.13 -21.00 -22.04
CA SER A 578 2.04 -22.42 -21.62
C SER A 578 2.64 -22.91 -20.27
N ARG A 579 2.79 -22.08 -19.22
CA ARG A 579 3.27 -22.43 -17.83
C ARG A 579 2.72 -23.67 -17.04
N THR A 580 2.10 -24.69 -17.63
CA THR A 580 1.98 -26.04 -17.03
C THR A 580 1.65 -27.08 -18.08
N GLN A 581 2.59 -27.35 -18.98
CA GLN A 581 2.52 -28.53 -19.85
C GLN A 581 3.38 -29.67 -19.29
N PHE A 582 2.77 -30.49 -18.45
CA PHE A 582 3.08 -31.91 -18.40
C PHE A 582 2.75 -32.54 -19.75
N VAL A 583 3.76 -33.09 -20.41
CA VAL A 583 3.60 -33.89 -21.63
C VAL A 583 3.69 -35.35 -21.21
N GLY A 584 2.59 -35.88 -20.67
CA GLY A 584 2.52 -37.21 -20.11
C GLY A 584 1.29 -37.98 -20.56
N ASP A 585 1.13 -38.20 -21.87
CA ASP A 585 0.23 -39.25 -22.38
C ASP A 585 0.85 -40.63 -22.26
#